data_AF-A0A6P0XRL2-F1
#
_entry.id   AF-A0A6P0XRL2-F1
#
_cell.length_a   1.000
_cell.length_b   1.000
_cell.length_c   1.000
_cell.angle_alpha   90.00
_cell.angle_beta   90.00
_cell.angle_gamma   90.00
#
_symmetry.space_group_name_H-M   'P 1'
#
loop_
_entity.id
_entity.type
_entity.pdbx_description
1 polymer ?
#
loop_
_entity_poly.entity_id
_entity_poly.type
_entity_poly.pdbx_seq_one_letter_code
_entity_poly.pdbx_strand_id
1 'polypeptide(L)'
;MPAYKSTSNTQLRRQYLKNKQTEPPSSRLKTKKPESEKYSVKNTDRELLLTPSNKKTAKCQKSRLFLVWILLMLGLLGLTINLFYIQILRGKALQQQAKLQQTEESIPFVPRRPIVDRNGNTLAIDKIAYTLYAHPKIFNRSKQEVAYQLSTILE
;
A
#
# COMPACT_ATOMS: atom_id res chain seq x y z
N MET A 1 38.75 -31.13 -25.63
CA MET A 1 39.02 -30.01 -24.70
C MET A 1 38.54 -28.70 -25.30
N PRO A 2 37.64 -27.96 -24.64
CA PRO A 2 37.51 -26.52 -24.86
C PRO A 2 37.70 -25.71 -23.57
N ALA A 3 38.32 -24.53 -23.73
CA ALA A 3 38.76 -23.62 -22.69
C ALA A 3 37.60 -22.87 -22.02
N TYR A 4 37.61 -22.81 -20.68
CA TYR A 4 36.65 -22.05 -19.88
C TYR A 4 37.10 -20.59 -19.76
N LYS A 5 36.33 -19.66 -20.33
CA LYS A 5 36.56 -18.21 -20.23
C LYS A 5 36.12 -17.72 -18.85
N SER A 6 37.06 -17.09 -18.14
CA SER A 6 36.80 -16.30 -16.94
C SER A 6 36.13 -14.98 -17.33
N THR A 7 34.91 -14.74 -16.84
CA THR A 7 34.26 -13.43 -16.88
C THR A 7 34.02 -12.93 -15.47
N SER A 8 34.84 -11.97 -15.08
CA SER A 8 34.73 -11.19 -13.86
C SER A 8 33.71 -10.06 -13.99
N ASN A 9 33.04 -9.77 -12.86
CA ASN A 9 32.36 -8.53 -12.47
C ASN A 9 30.94 -8.26 -13.00
N THR A 10 30.00 -8.25 -12.06
CA THR A 10 28.82 -7.37 -12.15
C THR A 10 28.54 -6.75 -10.78
N GLN A 11 28.79 -5.44 -10.70
CA GLN A 11 28.63 -4.61 -9.52
C GLN A 11 27.15 -4.50 -9.12
N LEU A 12 26.81 -4.89 -7.89
CA LEU A 12 25.47 -4.69 -7.32
C LEU A 12 25.35 -3.27 -6.76
N ARG A 13 24.65 -2.40 -7.51
CA ARG A 13 24.38 -1.02 -7.14
C ARG A 13 23.18 -0.95 -6.18
N ARG A 14 23.42 -0.85 -4.86
CA ARG A 14 22.36 -0.54 -3.88
C ARG A 14 21.89 0.91 -4.05
N GLN A 15 20.66 1.10 -4.52
CA GLN A 15 19.98 2.39 -4.46
C GLN A 15 19.23 2.49 -3.12
N TYR A 16 19.73 3.33 -2.22
CA TYR A 16 18.97 3.77 -1.05
C TYR A 16 17.91 4.78 -1.51
N LEU A 17 16.63 4.42 -1.36
CA LEU A 17 15.51 5.36 -1.48
C LEU A 17 15.44 6.19 -0.21
N LYS A 18 15.77 7.48 -0.32
CA LYS A 18 15.70 8.48 0.74
C LYS A 18 14.54 9.43 0.43
N ASN A 19 13.46 9.41 1.19
CA ASN A 19 12.35 10.39 1.13
C ASN A 19 11.60 10.33 2.47
N LYS A 20 11.12 11.39 3.13
CA LYS A 20 11.30 12.85 3.06
C LYS A 20 10.67 13.35 4.38
N GLN A 21 11.39 14.16 5.15
CA GLN A 21 10.90 14.70 6.44
C GLN A 21 9.69 15.62 6.21
N THR A 22 8.64 15.43 7.00
CA THR A 22 7.47 16.31 7.12
C THR A 22 7.75 17.37 8.18
N GLU A 23 7.86 18.63 7.74
CA GLU A 23 7.91 19.82 8.61
C GLU A 23 6.49 20.17 9.12
N PRO A 24 6.32 20.60 10.39
CA PRO A 24 5.03 21.11 10.88
C PRO A 24 4.84 22.60 10.54
N PRO A 25 3.59 23.10 10.37
CA PRO A 25 3.38 24.51 10.09
C PRO A 25 3.47 25.35 11.38
N SER A 26 4.47 26.23 11.42
CA SER A 26 4.60 27.28 12.44
C SER A 26 3.63 28.43 12.17
N SER A 27 2.91 28.82 13.22
CA SER A 27 1.99 29.94 13.28
C SER A 27 2.72 31.29 13.27
N ARG A 28 2.21 32.26 12.50
CA ARG A 28 2.44 33.68 12.80
C ARG A 28 1.36 34.59 12.21
N LEU A 29 0.51 35.13 13.09
CA LEU A 29 -0.28 36.34 12.82
C LEU A 29 0.66 37.50 12.50
N LYS A 30 0.36 38.33 11.50
CA LYS A 30 0.65 39.77 11.52
C LYS A 30 -0.45 40.58 10.84
N THR A 31 -0.91 41.54 11.62
CA THR A 31 -1.80 42.67 11.38
C THR A 31 -1.30 43.61 10.28
N LYS A 32 -2.24 44.32 9.62
CA LYS A 32 -2.09 45.74 9.24
C LYS A 32 -3.45 46.36 8.85
N LYS A 33 -3.91 47.27 9.71
CA LYS A 33 -4.85 48.37 9.42
C LYS A 33 -4.08 49.44 8.63
N PRO A 34 -4.72 50.12 7.67
CA PRO A 34 -4.66 51.58 7.72
C PRO A 34 -6.01 52.25 7.48
N GLU A 35 -6.04 53.47 7.96
CA GLU A 35 -7.13 54.44 8.08
C GLU A 35 -6.84 55.57 7.10
N SER A 36 -7.83 56.00 6.31
CA SER A 36 -8.19 57.43 6.12
C SER A 36 -9.22 57.65 5.00
N GLU A 37 -10.29 58.34 5.39
CA GLU A 37 -10.96 59.46 4.71
C GLU A 37 -11.34 59.39 3.22
N LYS A 38 -12.65 59.51 2.95
CA LYS A 38 -13.18 60.62 2.14
C LYS A 38 -14.68 60.83 2.37
N TYR A 39 -15.00 62.06 2.74
CA TYR A 39 -16.31 62.62 3.00
C TYR A 39 -17.17 62.73 1.73
N SER A 40 -18.48 62.54 1.87
CA SER A 40 -19.47 63.21 1.04
C SER A 40 -20.74 63.45 1.86
N VAL A 41 -20.85 64.65 2.40
CA VAL A 41 -22.11 65.19 2.91
C VAL A 41 -22.98 65.57 1.70
N LYS A 42 -24.17 64.98 1.58
CA LYS A 42 -25.28 65.54 0.81
C LYS A 42 -26.55 65.43 1.63
N ASN A 43 -27.00 66.60 2.08
CA ASN A 43 -28.30 66.87 2.68
C ASN A 43 -29.43 66.45 1.73
N THR A 44 -30.60 66.13 2.29
CA THR A 44 -31.88 66.86 2.08
C THR A 44 -33.01 65.93 2.50
N ASP A 45 -33.69 66.30 3.57
CA ASP A 45 -34.95 65.71 4.02
C ASP A 45 -36.04 65.90 2.96
N ARG A 46 -36.86 64.87 2.68
CA ARG A 46 -38.33 64.94 2.44
C ARG A 46 -38.95 63.56 2.18
N GLU A 47 -39.89 63.22 3.06
CA GLU A 47 -41.15 62.49 2.85
C GLU A 47 -41.20 61.23 1.95
N LEU A 48 -41.23 60.09 2.65
CA LEU A 48 -42.32 59.11 2.68
C LEU A 48 -43.28 59.07 1.47
N LEU A 49 -43.08 58.07 0.59
CA LEU A 49 -44.19 57.39 -0.10
C LEU A 49 -43.84 55.92 -0.38
N LEU A 50 -44.80 55.07 -0.02
CA LEU A 50 -44.77 53.61 0.12
C LEU A 50 -44.35 52.86 -1.15
N THR A 51 -43.31 52.02 -1.06
CA THR A 51 -43.20 50.80 -1.89
C THR A 51 -42.61 49.64 -1.07
N PRO A 52 -43.22 48.44 -1.05
CA PRO A 52 -42.71 47.29 -0.31
C PRO A 52 -41.65 46.58 -1.16
N SER A 53 -40.43 47.10 -1.20
CA SER A 53 -39.36 46.48 -1.97
C SER A 53 -38.59 45.46 -1.13
N ASN A 54 -38.98 44.20 -1.34
CA ASN A 54 -38.14 43.01 -1.30
C ASN A 54 -37.33 42.80 -0.01
N LYS A 55 -37.95 42.10 0.95
CA LYS A 55 -37.25 41.48 2.07
C LYS A 55 -36.24 40.49 1.47
N LYS A 56 -34.97 40.89 1.37
CA LYS A 56 -33.87 39.93 1.14
C LYS A 56 -33.88 38.98 2.33
N THR A 57 -34.51 37.84 2.13
CA THR A 57 -34.58 36.77 3.12
C THR A 57 -33.16 36.36 3.44
N ALA A 58 -32.72 36.62 4.67
CA ALA A 58 -31.50 36.03 5.21
C ALA A 58 -31.73 34.50 5.22
N LYS A 59 -31.34 33.83 4.14
CA LYS A 59 -31.49 32.40 4.00
C LYS A 59 -30.66 31.74 5.10
N CYS A 60 -31.35 31.03 5.98
CA CYS A 60 -30.82 30.31 7.13
C CYS A 60 -29.53 29.55 6.78
N GLN A 61 -28.53 29.58 7.67
CA GLN A 61 -27.20 28.95 7.48
C GLN A 61 -27.25 27.47 7.07
N LYS A 62 -28.40 26.81 7.25
CA LYS A 62 -28.73 25.46 6.77
C LYS A 62 -28.54 25.26 5.25
N SER A 63 -28.70 26.32 4.45
CA SER A 63 -28.49 26.25 2.98
C SER A 63 -27.03 26.03 2.58
N ARG A 64 -26.10 26.70 3.27
CA ARG A 64 -24.64 26.50 3.07
C ARG A 64 -24.24 25.10 3.51
N LEU A 65 -24.79 24.62 4.62
CA LEU A 65 -24.57 23.26 5.13
C LEU A 65 -25.06 22.19 4.14
N PHE A 66 -26.24 22.38 3.55
CA PHE A 66 -26.79 21.46 2.55
C PHE A 66 -25.91 21.37 1.30
N LEU A 67 -25.35 22.50 0.85
CA LEU A 67 -24.45 22.53 -0.31
C LEU A 67 -23.14 21.77 -0.03
N VAL A 68 -22.56 21.96 1.16
CA VAL A 68 -21.38 21.20 1.60
C VAL A 68 -21.70 19.70 1.72
N TRP A 69 -22.90 19.36 2.21
CA TRP A 69 -23.33 17.98 2.35
C TRP A 69 -23.50 17.28 0.99
N ILE A 70 -24.08 17.96 0.00
CA ILE A 70 -24.14 17.45 -1.38
C ILE A 70 -22.74 17.25 -1.95
N LEU A 71 -21.84 18.23 -1.76
CA LEU A 71 -20.46 18.11 -2.23
C LEU A 71 -19.76 16.90 -1.61
N LEU A 72 -19.95 16.67 -0.30
CA LEU A 72 -19.39 15.52 0.41
C LEU A 72 -19.96 14.20 -0.13
N MET A 73 -21.27 14.12 -0.34
CA MET A 73 -21.92 12.93 -0.89
C MET A 73 -21.48 12.64 -2.33
N LEU A 74 -21.29 13.69 -3.14
CA LEU A 74 -20.78 13.55 -4.49
C LEU A 74 -19.33 13.05 -4.48
N GLY A 75 -18.50 13.54 -3.56
CA GLY A 75 -17.14 13.04 -3.35
C GLY A 75 -17.10 11.57 -2.94
N LEU A 76 -17.99 11.18 -2.00
CA LEU A 76 -18.11 9.79 -1.56
C LEU A 76 -18.55 8.88 -2.72
N LEU A 77 -19.55 9.32 -3.50
CA LEU A 77 -20.04 8.58 -4.66
C LEU A 77 -18.96 8.43 -5.75
N GLY A 78 -18.19 9.48 -6.00
CA GLY A 78 -17.05 9.41 -6.92
C GLY A 78 -16.01 8.39 -6.47
N LEU A 79 -15.70 8.35 -5.17
CA LEU A 79 -14.76 7.39 -4.61
C LEU A 79 -15.28 5.94 -4.71
N THR A 80 -16.56 5.70 -4.42
CA THR A 80 -17.15 4.35 -4.52
C THR A 80 -17.16 3.84 -5.95
N ILE A 81 -17.47 4.69 -6.94
CA ILE A 81 -17.41 4.34 -8.36
C ILE A 81 -15.97 4.00 -8.77
N ASN A 82 -14.99 4.82 -8.37
CA ASN A 82 -13.58 4.54 -8.68
C ASN A 82 -13.10 3.24 -8.03
N LEU A 83 -13.51 2.99 -6.79
CA LEU A 83 -13.18 1.75 -6.08
C LEU A 83 -13.81 0.54 -6.78
N PHE A 84 -15.07 0.64 -7.19
CA PHE A 84 -15.75 -0.39 -7.97
C PHE A 84 -15.04 -0.67 -9.30
N TYR A 85 -14.63 0.38 -10.01
CA TYR A 85 -13.87 0.23 -11.27
C TYR A 85 -12.57 -0.57 -11.05
N ILE A 86 -11.78 -0.21 -10.03
CA ILE A 86 -10.52 -0.90 -9.74
C ILE A 86 -10.78 -2.34 -9.26
N GLN A 87 -11.75 -2.55 -8.37
CA GLN A 87 -12.02 -3.87 -7.80
C GLN A 87 -12.65 -4.84 -8.81
N ILE A 88 -13.61 -4.41 -9.63
CA ILE A 88 -14.37 -5.30 -10.50
C ILE A 88 -13.68 -5.46 -11.86
N LEU A 89 -13.28 -4.36 -12.51
CA LEU A 89 -12.70 -4.44 -13.85
C LEU A 89 -11.22 -4.84 -13.82
N ARG A 90 -10.44 -4.28 -12.87
CA ARG A 90 -8.98 -4.53 -12.79
C ARG A 90 -8.58 -5.54 -11.71
N GLY A 91 -9.46 -5.85 -10.76
CA GLY A 91 -9.10 -6.70 -9.62
C GLY A 91 -8.64 -8.09 -10.02
N LYS A 92 -9.27 -8.71 -11.03
CA LYS A 92 -8.87 -10.03 -11.53
C LYS A 92 -7.47 -10.01 -12.17
N ALA A 93 -7.18 -8.99 -12.98
CA ALA A 93 -5.87 -8.83 -13.61
C ALA A 93 -4.76 -8.57 -12.57
N LEU A 94 -5.03 -7.71 -11.58
CA LEU A 94 -4.10 -7.44 -10.47
C LEU A 94 -3.86 -8.68 -9.60
N GLN A 95 -4.91 -9.48 -9.35
CA GLN A 95 -4.79 -10.72 -8.60
C GLN A 95 -3.95 -11.76 -9.35
N GLN A 96 -4.12 -11.87 -10.67
CA GLN A 96 -3.30 -12.75 -11.49
C GLN A 96 -1.82 -12.33 -11.47
N GLN A 97 -1.55 -11.03 -11.60
CA GLN A 97 -0.19 -10.49 -11.50
C GLN A 97 0.44 -10.77 -10.13
N ALA A 98 -0.32 -10.56 -9.05
CA ALA A 98 0.14 -10.88 -7.70
C ALA A 98 0.42 -12.38 -7.52
N LYS A 99 -0.42 -13.26 -8.09
CA LYS A 99 -0.17 -14.70 -8.05
C LYS A 99 1.10 -15.08 -8.80
N LEU A 100 1.35 -14.50 -9.97
CA LEU A 100 2.58 -14.73 -10.72
C LEU A 100 3.81 -14.27 -9.92
N GLN A 101 3.73 -13.12 -9.25
CA GLN A 101 4.81 -12.57 -8.41
C GLN A 101 4.99 -13.30 -7.07
N GLN A 102 3.93 -13.88 -6.50
CA GLN A 102 4.02 -14.63 -5.25
C GLN A 102 4.39 -16.09 -5.49
N THR A 103 4.00 -16.61 -6.64
CA THR A 103 4.40 -17.93 -7.15
C THR A 103 5.62 -17.79 -8.05
N GLU A 104 6.46 -16.78 -7.80
CA GLU A 104 7.78 -16.72 -8.42
C GLU A 104 8.48 -18.03 -8.09
N GLU A 105 8.89 -18.71 -9.16
CA GLU A 105 9.34 -20.09 -9.10
C GLU A 105 10.42 -20.22 -8.04
N SER A 106 10.14 -21.00 -7.00
CA SER A 106 11.17 -21.41 -6.06
C SER A 106 12.26 -22.08 -6.88
N ILE A 107 13.43 -21.45 -6.96
CA ILE A 107 14.58 -22.00 -7.69
C ILE A 107 14.75 -23.47 -7.27
N PRO A 108 14.71 -24.42 -8.21
CA PRO A 108 14.82 -25.82 -7.85
C PRO A 108 16.16 -26.06 -7.14
N PHE A 109 16.18 -27.04 -6.24
CA PHE A 109 17.40 -27.39 -5.54
C PHE A 109 18.46 -27.88 -6.55
N VAL A 110 19.53 -27.11 -6.71
CA VAL A 110 20.69 -27.51 -7.51
C VAL A 110 21.73 -28.13 -6.58
N PRO A 111 22.07 -29.42 -6.74
CA PRO A 111 23.06 -30.07 -5.88
C PRO A 111 24.45 -29.45 -6.06
N ARG A 112 25.26 -29.50 -5.01
CA ARG A 112 26.64 -29.01 -5.06
C ARG A 112 27.50 -29.95 -5.89
N ARG A 113 28.57 -29.39 -6.46
CA ARG A 113 29.58 -30.16 -7.18
C ARG A 113 30.29 -31.11 -6.19
N PRO A 114 30.50 -32.38 -6.57
CA PRO A 114 31.26 -33.31 -5.74
C PRO A 114 32.70 -32.85 -5.60
N ILE A 115 33.30 -33.08 -4.42
CA ILE A 115 34.71 -32.82 -4.17
C ILE A 115 35.49 -34.09 -4.55
N VAL A 116 36.43 -33.96 -5.47
CA VAL A 116 37.27 -35.07 -5.95
C VAL A 116 38.75 -34.78 -5.68
N ASP A 117 39.51 -35.80 -5.32
CA ASP A 117 40.98 -35.72 -5.21
C ASP A 117 41.64 -35.73 -6.61
N ARG A 118 42.94 -35.44 -6.68
CA ARG A 118 43.77 -35.45 -7.91
C ARG A 118 43.67 -36.75 -8.71
N ASN A 119 43.44 -37.87 -8.03
CA ASN A 119 43.31 -39.20 -8.62
C ASN A 119 41.88 -39.49 -9.12
N GLY A 120 40.95 -38.53 -8.99
CA GLY A 120 39.55 -38.69 -9.38
C GLY A 120 38.68 -39.41 -8.34
N ASN A 121 39.20 -39.70 -7.14
CA ASN A 121 38.41 -40.32 -6.08
C ASN A 121 37.50 -39.28 -5.40
N THR A 122 36.24 -39.64 -5.17
CA THR A 122 35.23 -38.74 -4.61
C THR A 122 35.33 -38.70 -3.09
N LEU A 123 35.61 -37.52 -2.52
CA LEU A 123 35.74 -37.31 -1.09
C LEU A 123 34.43 -36.86 -0.44
N ALA A 124 33.60 -36.10 -1.16
CA ALA A 124 32.31 -35.62 -0.66
C ALA A 124 31.30 -35.48 -1.79
N ILE A 125 30.06 -35.93 -1.53
CA ILE A 125 28.90 -35.79 -2.42
C ILE A 125 27.67 -35.35 -1.64
N ASP A 126 26.79 -34.60 -2.31
CA ASP A 126 25.46 -34.33 -1.78
C ASP A 126 24.57 -35.56 -1.96
N LYS A 127 23.79 -35.89 -0.93
CA LYS A 127 22.74 -36.92 -0.99
C LYS A 127 21.42 -36.30 -0.55
N ILE A 128 20.33 -36.75 -1.15
CA ILE A 128 18.98 -36.37 -0.73
C ILE A 128 18.72 -37.07 0.61
N ALA A 129 18.42 -36.27 1.64
CA ALA A 129 18.03 -36.76 2.96
C ALA A 129 16.59 -36.33 3.23
N TYR A 130 15.73 -37.29 3.58
CA TYR A 130 14.34 -37.03 3.92
C TYR A 130 14.22 -36.83 5.43
N THR A 131 13.55 -35.76 5.84
CA THR A 131 13.21 -35.51 7.25
C THR A 131 11.71 -35.62 7.40
N LEU A 132 11.26 -36.57 8.22
CA LEU A 132 9.85 -36.71 8.55
C LEU A 132 9.49 -35.79 9.72
N TYR A 133 8.45 -34.98 9.53
CA TYR A 133 7.90 -34.11 10.58
C TYR A 133 6.41 -34.41 10.79
N ALA A 134 6.02 -34.60 12.04
CA ALA A 134 4.64 -34.88 12.44
C ALA A 134 4.14 -33.79 13.42
N HIS A 135 3.17 -32.99 13.00
CA HIS A 135 2.62 -31.94 13.84
C HIS A 135 1.53 -32.49 14.80
N PRO A 136 1.71 -32.41 16.13
CA PRO A 136 0.87 -33.14 17.08
C PRO A 136 -0.60 -32.70 17.10
N LYS A 137 -0.91 -31.45 16.76
CA LYS A 137 -2.32 -30.96 16.78
C LYS A 137 -3.18 -31.46 15.61
N ILE A 138 -2.57 -32.03 14.58
CA ILE A 138 -3.30 -32.55 13.41
C ILE A 138 -3.77 -33.99 13.68
N PHE A 139 -3.16 -34.66 14.67
CA PHE A 139 -3.50 -36.02 15.04
C PHE A 139 -4.54 -36.03 16.16
N ASN A 140 -5.67 -36.69 15.93
CA ASN A 140 -6.69 -36.97 16.94
C ASN A 140 -6.32 -38.16 17.85
N ARG A 141 -5.02 -38.50 17.95
CA ARG A 141 -4.49 -39.71 18.62
C ARG A 141 -3.36 -39.34 19.59
N SER A 142 -3.00 -40.27 20.47
CA SER A 142 -1.89 -40.07 21.40
C SER A 142 -0.55 -40.02 20.65
N LYS A 143 0.43 -39.30 21.21
CA LYS A 143 1.77 -39.16 20.60
C LYS A 143 2.47 -40.51 20.44
N GLN A 144 2.25 -41.40 21.40
CA GLN A 144 2.85 -42.73 21.47
C GLN A 144 2.31 -43.64 20.36
N GLU A 145 1.00 -43.63 20.13
CA GLU A 145 0.36 -44.43 19.10
C GLU A 145 0.82 -44.01 17.69
N VAL A 146 0.93 -42.69 17.46
CA VAL A 146 1.45 -42.15 16.19
C VAL A 146 2.92 -42.53 16.00
N ALA A 147 3.75 -42.42 17.04
CA ALA A 147 5.16 -42.80 16.97
C ALA A 147 5.35 -44.29 16.64
N TYR A 148 4.53 -45.16 17.23
CA TYR A 148 4.58 -46.61 16.97
C TYR A 148 4.17 -46.96 15.52
N GLN A 149 3.15 -46.28 14.98
CA GLN A 149 2.79 -46.47 13.57
C GLN A 149 3.88 -45.96 12.63
N LEU A 150 4.51 -44.84 12.96
CA LEU A 150 5.61 -44.29 12.16
C LEU A 150 6.88 -45.14 12.22
N SER A 151 7.19 -45.76 13.37
CA SER A 151 8.39 -46.61 13.49
C SER A 151 8.34 -47.81 12.57
N THR A 152 7.16 -48.40 12.36
CA THR A 152 6.96 -49.52 11.44
C THR A 152 7.29 -49.17 9.98
N ILE A 153 7.21 -47.89 9.61
CA ILE A 153 7.43 -47.42 8.23
C ILE A 153 8.87 -46.94 8.01
N LEU A 154 9.57 -46.57 9.08
CA LEU A 154 10.91 -45.95 9.04
C LEU A 154 12.07 -46.93 9.23
N GLU A 155 11.79 -48.24 9.29
CA GLU A 155 12.78 -49.32 9.35
C GLU A 155 13.38 -49.61 7.96
#